data_AF-R7QK97-F1
#
_entry.id   AF-R7QK97-F1
#
_cell.length_a   1.000
_cell.length_b   1.000
_cell.length_c   1.000
_cell.angle_alpha   90.00
_cell.angle_beta   90.00
_cell.angle_gamma   90.00
#
_symmetry.space_group_name_H-M   'P 1'
#
loop_
_entity.id
_entity.type
_entity.pdbx_description
1 polymer ?
#
loop_
_entity_poly.entity_id
_entity_poly.type
_entity_poly.pdbx_seq_one_letter_code
_entity_poly.pdbx_strand_id
1 'polypeptide(L)'
;MGDFKRFRRSASNTPGQGGITALQISERCACAATFLAKQKHSGLLPFCNALLLTSTKSEEGHECEEEIFEGAAGALEQLVSTLLDDELFKEAALALRTHDAIVTGICETLPTVEKTSSFLDKRVQWAVDMFCERKISDIGMVKTLVHACLLYTENNNDLRRAGHLSLRLLEVIGDCDENALSPKVGSDNNEKLCSALSVTQETSLAVVDATLDAVDRAICDVEWCLGRMTSLEAAVGTSSIHADSTHSKGDQVENFTFMQKENISKQAIRAEDAAQVRLEGIVRTLRGLARCAIAKWSHQERLLKTITRAYKLISTATQAQAKRRGDPRTTFISLINECKGLAPTLWTYLAFAGAEAVDIESTKGASRAAREARIMPQLVYEVEKFEKVLIAVQKRTKINLLRGMRRNIARDFRIREDLLREEQSSDERMGEEEVKQLENPRMNQGNAKRRRT
;
A
#
# COMPACT_ATOMS: atom_id res chain seq x y z
N MET A 1 -1.50 33.56 -21.13
CA MET A 1 -2.60 34.26 -21.84
C MET A 1 -2.26 34.64 -23.29
N GLY A 2 -1.03 35.08 -23.60
CA GLY A 2 -0.61 35.38 -24.99
C GLY A 2 -0.63 34.17 -25.94
N ASP A 3 -0.24 32.99 -25.44
CA ASP A 3 -0.25 31.76 -26.23
C ASP A 3 -1.67 31.23 -26.53
N PHE A 4 -2.64 31.61 -25.69
CA PHE A 4 -4.06 31.26 -25.83
C PHE A 4 -4.75 32.07 -26.95
N LYS A 5 -4.25 33.28 -27.27
CA LYS A 5 -4.72 34.05 -28.43
C LYS A 5 -4.19 33.49 -29.76
N ARG A 6 -3.05 32.77 -29.75
CA ARG A 6 -2.54 32.05 -30.92
C ARG A 6 -3.29 30.73 -31.18
N PHE A 7 -3.77 30.05 -30.13
CA PHE A 7 -4.67 28.89 -30.21
C PHE A 7 -5.91 29.18 -31.06
N ARG A 8 -6.56 30.34 -30.84
CA ARG A 8 -7.79 30.74 -31.55
C ARG A 8 -7.61 31.05 -33.05
N ARG A 9 -6.39 31.38 -33.50
CA ARG A 9 -6.12 31.77 -34.90
C ARG A 9 -5.67 30.62 -35.79
N SER A 10 -5.20 29.50 -35.21
CA SER A 10 -4.68 28.37 -36.00
C SER A 10 -5.76 27.33 -36.35
N ALA A 11 -6.88 27.30 -35.61
CA ALA A 11 -7.96 26.34 -35.78
C ALA A 11 -8.94 26.66 -36.94
N SER A 12 -8.79 27.81 -37.61
CA SER A 12 -9.71 28.24 -38.67
C SER A 12 -9.33 27.76 -40.07
N ASN A 13 -8.13 27.21 -40.27
CA ASN A 13 -7.62 26.91 -41.61
C ASN A 13 -7.34 25.42 -41.78
N THR A 14 -8.23 24.78 -42.53
CA THR A 14 -8.15 23.48 -43.24
C THR A 14 -8.46 22.18 -42.47
N PRO A 15 -9.43 21.36 -42.97
CA PRO A 15 -9.71 20.03 -42.44
C PRO A 15 -8.71 19.03 -43.03
N GLY A 16 -8.04 18.25 -42.17
CA GLY A 16 -7.09 17.20 -42.56
C GLY A 16 -5.72 17.29 -41.87
N GLN A 17 -5.33 18.46 -41.35
CA GLN A 17 -4.09 18.66 -40.56
C GLN A 17 -4.31 18.65 -39.02
N GLY A 18 -5.53 18.36 -38.58
CA GLY A 18 -5.94 18.45 -37.17
C GLY A 18 -5.17 17.53 -36.23
N GLY A 19 -4.72 16.36 -36.69
CA GLY A 19 -3.94 15.43 -35.87
C GLY A 19 -2.56 15.96 -35.48
N ILE A 20 -1.84 16.60 -36.41
CA ILE A 20 -0.48 17.13 -36.18
C ILE A 20 -0.51 18.45 -35.40
N THR A 21 -1.55 19.29 -35.60
CA THR A 21 -1.74 20.51 -34.81
C THR A 21 -2.28 20.21 -33.41
N ALA A 22 -3.16 19.22 -33.22
CA ALA A 22 -3.50 18.67 -31.90
C ALA A 22 -2.26 18.12 -31.18
N LEU A 23 -1.30 17.61 -31.93
CA LEU A 23 -0.01 17.12 -31.44
C LEU A 23 1.01 18.20 -31.06
N GLN A 24 1.13 19.26 -31.86
CA GLN A 24 1.93 20.44 -31.49
C GLN A 24 1.29 21.22 -30.31
N ILE A 25 -0.02 21.03 -30.09
CA ILE A 25 -0.72 21.48 -28.88
C ILE A 25 -0.49 20.51 -27.72
N SER A 26 -0.42 19.19 -27.95
CA SER A 26 -0.10 18.21 -26.92
C SER A 26 1.34 18.34 -26.42
N GLU A 27 2.30 18.74 -27.26
CA GLU A 27 3.67 19.10 -26.83
C GLU A 27 3.66 20.30 -25.84
N ARG A 28 2.65 21.19 -25.95
CA ARG A 28 2.35 22.23 -24.94
C ARG A 28 1.54 21.70 -23.76
N CYS A 29 0.99 20.50 -23.83
CA CYS A 29 0.31 19.80 -22.74
C CYS A 29 1.24 19.17 -21.70
N ALA A 30 2.54 19.00 -21.96
CA ALA A 30 3.48 18.72 -20.87
C ALA A 30 3.45 19.86 -19.84
N CYS A 31 3.37 21.10 -20.32
CA CYS A 31 3.08 22.28 -19.49
C CYS A 31 1.63 22.28 -19.00
N ALA A 32 0.64 21.84 -19.80
CA ALA A 32 -0.76 21.79 -19.37
C ALA A 32 -1.00 20.79 -18.22
N ALA A 33 -0.41 19.60 -18.20
CA ALA A 33 -0.54 18.65 -17.08
C ALA A 33 0.04 19.25 -15.78
N THR A 34 1.22 19.86 -15.85
CA THR A 34 1.80 20.61 -14.70
C THR A 34 1.05 21.89 -14.35
N PHE A 35 0.34 22.49 -15.29
CA PHE A 35 -0.48 23.68 -15.10
C PHE A 35 -1.82 23.30 -14.45
N LEU A 36 -2.50 22.29 -14.97
CA LEU A 36 -3.76 21.74 -14.46
C LEU A 36 -3.59 21.19 -13.04
N ALA A 37 -2.49 20.48 -12.76
CA ALA A 37 -2.13 20.05 -11.41
C ALA A 37 -1.92 21.22 -10.41
N LYS A 38 -1.79 22.46 -10.89
CA LYS A 38 -1.64 23.68 -10.07
C LYS A 38 -2.88 24.59 -10.11
N GLN A 39 -3.87 24.32 -10.95
CA GLN A 39 -5.05 25.17 -11.10
C GLN A 39 -6.16 24.74 -10.13
N LYS A 40 -6.87 25.72 -9.56
CA LYS A 40 -8.13 25.51 -8.84
C LYS A 40 -9.28 25.30 -9.83
N HIS A 41 -10.46 24.90 -9.33
CA HIS A 41 -11.71 24.66 -10.10
C HIS A 41 -11.95 25.66 -11.26
N SER A 42 -11.66 26.95 -11.05
CA SER A 42 -11.84 28.02 -12.05
C SER A 42 -11.02 27.88 -13.35
N GLY A 43 -9.91 27.13 -13.34
CA GLY A 43 -9.07 26.90 -14.52
C GLY A 43 -9.37 25.59 -15.25
N LEU A 44 -10.03 24.64 -14.59
CA LEU A 44 -10.28 23.29 -15.10
C LEU A 44 -11.45 23.26 -16.08
N LEU A 45 -12.57 23.91 -15.73
CA LEU A 45 -13.78 23.94 -16.55
C LEU A 45 -13.58 24.58 -17.94
N PRO A 46 -12.88 25.74 -18.09
CA PRO A 46 -12.59 26.30 -19.41
C PRO A 46 -11.68 25.43 -20.27
N PHE A 47 -10.79 24.64 -19.65
CA PHE A 47 -9.91 23.72 -20.35
C PHE A 47 -10.69 22.51 -20.91
N CYS A 48 -11.55 21.89 -20.10
CA CYS A 48 -12.42 20.80 -20.54
C CYS A 48 -13.36 21.23 -21.66
N ASN A 49 -13.95 22.42 -21.56
CA ASN A 49 -14.74 23.01 -22.65
C ASN A 49 -13.93 23.22 -23.94
N ALA A 50 -12.68 23.68 -23.83
CA ALA A 50 -11.82 23.84 -25.02
C ALA A 50 -11.48 22.50 -25.69
N LEU A 51 -11.31 21.42 -24.91
CA LEU A 51 -11.11 20.07 -25.44
C LEU A 51 -12.36 19.58 -26.20
N LEU A 52 -13.56 19.80 -25.64
CA LEU A 52 -14.82 19.41 -26.26
C LEU A 52 -15.12 20.16 -27.56
N LEU A 53 -14.86 21.47 -27.59
CA LEU A 53 -15.04 22.30 -28.79
C LEU A 53 -14.12 21.89 -29.96
N THR A 54 -13.03 21.15 -29.69
CA THR A 54 -12.20 20.55 -30.73
C THR A 54 -12.69 19.18 -31.20
N SER A 55 -13.52 18.50 -30.42
CA SER A 55 -14.00 17.14 -30.67
C SER A 55 -15.36 17.11 -31.37
N THR A 56 -16.29 18.02 -31.05
CA THR A 56 -17.61 18.08 -31.68
C THR A 56 -18.18 19.50 -31.59
N LYS A 57 -18.69 20.02 -32.71
CA LYS A 57 -19.61 21.17 -32.69
C LYS A 57 -20.98 20.65 -32.24
N SER A 58 -21.35 20.88 -30.99
CA SER A 58 -22.73 20.77 -30.53
C SER A 58 -23.21 22.15 -30.08
N GLU A 59 -24.48 22.41 -30.38
CA GLU A 59 -25.15 23.69 -30.31
C GLU A 59 -25.46 24.14 -28.88
N GLU A 60 -25.76 25.44 -28.78
CA GLU A 60 -26.05 26.23 -27.59
C GLU A 60 -27.01 25.54 -26.61
N GLY A 61 -26.45 24.96 -25.55
CA GLY A 61 -27.16 24.49 -24.36
C GLY A 61 -26.32 24.74 -23.12
N HIS A 62 -26.97 25.05 -21.98
CA HIS A 62 -26.31 25.07 -20.67
C HIS A 62 -25.94 23.64 -20.27
N GLU A 63 -24.83 23.11 -20.78
CA GLU A 63 -24.30 21.81 -20.35
C GLU A 63 -23.92 21.87 -18.87
N CYS A 64 -24.29 20.82 -18.12
CA CYS A 64 -23.93 20.70 -16.72
C CYS A 64 -22.41 20.52 -16.59
N GLU A 65 -21.76 21.08 -15.56
CA GLU A 65 -20.30 20.94 -15.35
C GLU A 65 -19.85 19.47 -15.36
N GLU A 66 -20.70 18.56 -14.83
CA GLU A 66 -20.48 17.11 -14.84
C GLU A 66 -20.39 16.53 -16.27
N GLU A 67 -21.25 16.97 -17.19
CA GLU A 67 -21.29 16.49 -18.58
C GLU A 67 -20.05 16.94 -19.35
N ILE A 68 -19.57 18.16 -19.06
CA ILE A 68 -18.34 18.72 -19.63
C ILE A 68 -17.12 17.90 -19.18
N PHE A 69 -17.05 17.53 -17.90
CA PHE A 69 -15.98 16.68 -17.40
C PHE A 69 -16.04 15.25 -17.96
N GLU A 70 -17.24 14.68 -18.04
CA GLU A 70 -17.46 13.34 -18.60
C GLU A 70 -17.10 13.27 -20.08
N GLY A 71 -17.50 14.27 -20.87
CA GLY A 71 -17.15 14.37 -22.27
C GLY A 71 -15.65 14.60 -22.49
N ALA A 72 -15.00 15.48 -21.72
CA ALA A 72 -13.57 15.75 -21.87
C ALA A 72 -12.71 14.52 -21.54
N ALA A 73 -13.04 13.80 -20.46
CA ALA A 73 -12.36 12.54 -20.13
C ALA A 73 -12.59 11.48 -21.22
N GLY A 74 -13.83 11.31 -21.70
CA GLY A 74 -14.16 10.36 -22.76
C GLY A 74 -13.46 10.66 -24.10
N ALA A 75 -13.34 11.93 -24.48
CA ALA A 75 -12.62 12.33 -25.69
C ALA A 75 -11.12 11.99 -25.61
N LEU A 76 -10.51 12.17 -24.43
CA LEU A 76 -9.11 11.78 -24.22
C LEU A 76 -8.93 10.26 -24.21
N GLU A 77 -9.88 9.50 -23.68
CA GLU A 77 -9.85 8.03 -23.72
C GLU A 77 -9.91 7.50 -25.15
N GLN A 78 -10.83 8.04 -25.96
CA GLN A 78 -10.91 7.71 -27.39
C GLN A 78 -9.62 8.08 -28.12
N LEU A 79 -9.08 9.28 -27.85
CA LEU A 79 -7.81 9.72 -28.43
C LEU A 79 -6.66 8.78 -28.06
N VAL A 80 -6.56 8.36 -26.79
CA VAL A 80 -5.53 7.40 -26.36
C VAL A 80 -5.67 6.07 -27.09
N SER A 81 -6.89 5.55 -27.23
CA SER A 81 -7.13 4.31 -27.98
C SER A 81 -6.72 4.43 -29.44
N THR A 82 -7.13 5.51 -30.13
CA THR A 82 -6.75 5.74 -31.54
C THR A 82 -5.25 5.92 -31.72
N LEU A 83 -4.59 6.70 -30.86
CA LEU A 83 -3.14 6.90 -30.93
C LEU A 83 -2.35 5.62 -30.68
N LEU A 84 -2.88 4.73 -29.84
CA LEU A 84 -2.27 3.41 -29.62
C LEU A 84 -2.51 2.45 -30.79
N ASP A 85 -3.65 2.56 -31.48
CA ASP A 85 -3.90 1.80 -32.71
C ASP A 85 -2.97 2.27 -33.86
N ASP A 86 -2.64 3.56 -33.89
CA ASP A 86 -1.71 4.19 -34.84
C ASP A 86 -0.22 4.06 -34.43
N GLU A 87 0.09 3.31 -33.36
CA GLU A 87 1.45 3.13 -32.79
C GLU A 87 2.17 4.43 -32.36
N LEU A 88 1.42 5.51 -32.12
CA LEU A 88 1.92 6.82 -31.67
C LEU A 88 2.04 6.87 -30.14
N PHE A 89 3.01 6.11 -29.61
CA PHE A 89 3.16 5.91 -28.16
C PHE A 89 3.48 7.17 -27.35
N LYS A 90 4.26 8.13 -27.91
CA LYS A 90 4.63 9.36 -27.16
C LYS A 90 3.43 10.27 -26.96
N GLU A 91 2.61 10.31 -27.99
CA GLU A 91 1.38 11.07 -28.11
C GLU A 91 0.31 10.49 -27.20
N ALA A 92 0.14 9.17 -27.25
CA ALA A 92 -0.75 8.44 -26.36
C ALA A 92 -0.36 8.62 -24.89
N ALA A 93 0.95 8.56 -24.56
CA ALA A 93 1.43 8.79 -23.20
C ALA A 93 1.09 10.19 -22.68
N LEU A 94 1.12 11.19 -23.56
CA LEU A 94 0.83 12.57 -23.21
C LEU A 94 -0.67 12.83 -23.03
N ALA A 95 -1.49 12.25 -23.91
CA ALA A 95 -2.95 12.26 -23.76
C ALA A 95 -3.37 11.57 -22.47
N LEU A 96 -2.78 10.42 -22.14
CA LEU A 96 -3.03 9.67 -20.91
C LEU A 96 -2.63 10.44 -19.65
N ARG A 97 -1.47 11.12 -19.64
CA ARG A 97 -1.08 11.98 -18.51
C ARG A 97 -2.00 13.19 -18.35
N THR A 98 -2.52 13.71 -19.45
CA THR A 98 -3.48 14.82 -19.42
C THR A 98 -4.83 14.34 -18.87
N HIS A 99 -5.28 13.16 -19.28
CA HIS A 99 -6.45 12.50 -18.69
C HIS A 99 -6.27 12.31 -17.19
N ASP A 100 -5.12 11.79 -16.75
CA ASP A 100 -4.86 11.54 -15.33
C ASP A 100 -4.85 12.82 -14.48
N ALA A 101 -4.30 13.91 -15.02
CA ALA A 101 -4.33 15.22 -14.37
C ALA A 101 -5.74 15.80 -14.25
N ILE A 102 -6.60 15.62 -15.28
CA ILE A 102 -8.00 16.08 -15.25
C ILE A 102 -8.78 15.29 -14.20
N VAL A 103 -8.73 13.95 -14.24
CA VAL A 103 -9.48 13.10 -13.31
C VAL A 103 -9.06 13.37 -11.87
N THR A 104 -7.74 13.46 -11.61
CA THR A 104 -7.23 13.80 -10.27
C THR A 104 -7.70 15.19 -9.83
N GLY A 105 -7.64 16.19 -10.72
CA GLY A 105 -8.13 17.55 -10.43
C GLY A 105 -9.63 17.61 -10.14
N ILE A 106 -10.44 16.80 -10.82
CA ILE A 106 -11.89 16.68 -10.54
C ILE A 106 -12.09 16.11 -9.13
N CYS A 107 -11.39 15.02 -8.78
CA CYS A 107 -11.48 14.39 -7.47
C CYS A 107 -11.08 15.34 -6.32
N GLU A 108 -10.11 16.22 -6.52
CA GLU A 108 -9.66 17.18 -5.51
C GLU A 108 -10.59 18.39 -5.36
N THR A 109 -11.26 18.82 -6.44
CA THR A 109 -12.00 20.08 -6.48
C THR A 109 -13.49 19.96 -6.21
N LEU A 110 -14.09 18.79 -6.45
CA LEU A 110 -15.53 18.59 -6.32
C LEU A 110 -15.87 17.55 -5.23
N PRO A 111 -16.01 17.98 -3.95
CA PRO A 111 -16.41 17.09 -2.85
C PRO A 111 -17.88 16.65 -2.91
N THR A 112 -18.69 17.21 -3.82
CA THR A 112 -20.15 17.03 -3.91
C THR A 112 -20.62 16.16 -5.06
N VAL A 113 -19.73 15.52 -5.83
CA VAL A 113 -20.19 14.59 -6.86
C VAL A 113 -20.64 13.30 -6.16
N GLU A 114 -21.85 13.28 -5.62
CA GLU A 114 -22.54 12.04 -5.19
C GLU A 114 -22.69 11.03 -6.36
N LYS A 115 -22.34 11.45 -7.59
CA LYS A 115 -22.21 10.65 -8.82
C LYS A 115 -20.75 10.26 -9.18
N THR A 116 -19.76 10.48 -8.31
CA THR A 116 -18.36 10.08 -8.58
C THR A 116 -18.22 8.58 -8.78
N SER A 117 -19.14 7.78 -8.22
CA SER A 117 -19.19 6.33 -8.41
C SER A 117 -19.19 5.95 -9.87
N SER A 118 -20.26 6.33 -10.58
CA SER A 118 -20.42 5.95 -11.99
C SER A 118 -19.39 6.62 -12.91
N PHE A 119 -18.95 7.85 -12.59
CA PHE A 119 -17.89 8.51 -13.34
C PHE A 119 -16.57 7.77 -13.17
N LEU A 120 -16.07 7.60 -11.94
CA LEU A 120 -14.79 6.96 -11.67
C LEU A 120 -14.79 5.49 -12.06
N ASP A 121 -15.88 4.76 -11.84
CA ASP A 121 -16.02 3.35 -12.22
C ASP A 121 -15.86 3.16 -13.73
N LYS A 122 -16.40 4.05 -14.56
CA LYS A 122 -16.17 4.02 -16.03
C LYS A 122 -14.70 4.21 -16.37
N ARG A 123 -14.03 5.18 -15.74
CA ARG A 123 -12.59 5.47 -15.98
C ARG A 123 -11.70 4.33 -15.50
N VAL A 124 -12.05 3.75 -14.37
CA VAL A 124 -11.45 2.54 -13.82
C VAL A 124 -11.60 1.38 -14.78
N GLN A 125 -12.82 1.12 -15.24
CA GLN A 125 -13.10 -0.02 -16.11
C GLN A 125 -12.36 0.15 -17.44
N TRP A 126 -12.36 1.36 -18.01
CA TRP A 126 -11.56 1.69 -19.18
C TRP A 126 -10.06 1.44 -18.93
N ALA A 127 -9.50 1.90 -17.81
CA ALA A 127 -8.09 1.67 -17.49
C ALA A 127 -7.78 0.17 -17.33
N VAL A 128 -8.68 -0.60 -16.71
CA VAL A 128 -8.56 -2.07 -16.59
C VAL A 128 -8.59 -2.73 -17.96
N ASP A 129 -9.54 -2.38 -18.81
CA ASP A 129 -9.65 -2.97 -20.15
C ASP A 129 -8.44 -2.60 -21.01
N MET A 130 -7.96 -1.36 -20.96
CA MET A 130 -6.70 -0.93 -21.59
C MET A 130 -5.50 -1.74 -21.12
N PHE A 131 -5.41 -2.00 -19.81
CA PHE A 131 -4.31 -2.75 -19.20
C PHE A 131 -4.37 -4.25 -19.55
N CYS A 132 -5.57 -4.78 -19.80
CA CYS A 132 -5.82 -6.19 -20.09
C CYS A 132 -5.77 -6.53 -21.57
N GLU A 133 -6.26 -5.65 -22.45
CA GLU A 133 -6.43 -5.94 -23.88
C GLU A 133 -5.20 -5.56 -24.71
N ARG A 134 -4.38 -4.61 -24.23
CA ARG A 134 -3.26 -4.07 -24.98
C ARG A 134 -1.92 -4.42 -24.34
N LYS A 135 -0.92 -4.65 -25.20
CA LYS A 135 0.49 -4.78 -24.78
C LYS A 135 1.14 -3.40 -24.85
N ILE A 136 1.35 -2.78 -23.69
CA ILE A 136 1.98 -1.46 -23.58
C ILE A 136 3.41 -1.63 -23.08
N SER A 137 4.40 -1.23 -23.87
CA SER A 137 5.82 -1.30 -23.49
C SER A 137 6.32 -0.03 -22.80
N ASP A 138 5.61 1.11 -22.91
CA ASP A 138 6.04 2.36 -22.28
C ASP A 138 5.84 2.33 -20.76
N ILE A 139 6.95 2.49 -20.02
CA ILE A 139 6.99 2.49 -18.56
C ILE A 139 6.12 3.60 -17.96
N GLY A 140 6.10 4.78 -18.59
CA GLY A 140 5.33 5.92 -18.10
C GLY A 140 3.84 5.68 -18.19
N MET A 141 3.38 5.17 -19.34
CA MET A 141 1.97 4.81 -19.56
C MET A 141 1.49 3.73 -18.60
N VAL A 142 2.30 2.68 -18.41
CA VAL A 142 1.99 1.60 -17.46
C VAL A 142 1.79 2.16 -16.05
N LYS A 143 2.67 3.06 -15.60
CA LYS A 143 2.52 3.70 -14.28
C LYS A 143 1.23 4.51 -14.17
N THR A 144 0.90 5.30 -15.18
CA THR A 144 -0.34 6.11 -15.18
C THR A 144 -1.59 5.23 -15.22
N LEU A 145 -1.57 4.12 -15.96
CA LEU A 145 -2.70 3.17 -15.96
C LEU A 145 -2.84 2.44 -14.63
N VAL A 146 -1.75 2.01 -14.00
CA VAL A 146 -1.79 1.41 -12.65
C VAL A 146 -2.32 2.43 -11.64
N HIS A 147 -1.93 3.70 -11.76
CA HIS A 147 -2.44 4.80 -10.95
C HIS A 147 -3.97 4.93 -11.08
N ALA A 148 -4.48 5.00 -12.31
CA ALA A 148 -5.92 5.03 -12.58
C ALA A 148 -6.63 3.77 -12.04
N CYS A 149 -6.01 2.59 -12.19
CA CYS A 149 -6.52 1.32 -11.70
C CYS A 149 -6.49 1.16 -10.17
N LEU A 150 -5.76 1.99 -9.43
CA LEU A 150 -5.66 1.82 -7.97
C LEU A 150 -6.30 2.98 -7.20
N LEU A 151 -6.33 4.18 -7.78
CA LEU A 151 -6.67 5.39 -7.05
C LEU A 151 -8.01 5.98 -7.44
N TYR A 152 -8.54 5.69 -8.63
CA TYR A 152 -9.86 6.17 -9.05
C TYR A 152 -10.98 5.30 -8.45
N THR A 153 -10.92 4.98 -7.15
CA THR A 153 -11.96 4.20 -6.45
C THR A 153 -12.84 5.09 -5.61
N GLU A 154 -14.15 4.82 -5.54
CA GLU A 154 -15.10 5.45 -4.61
C GLU A 154 -14.58 5.54 -3.17
N ASN A 155 -14.00 4.44 -2.69
CA ASN A 155 -13.24 4.39 -1.45
C ASN A 155 -11.77 4.53 -1.78
N ASN A 156 -11.31 5.77 -2.03
CA ASN A 156 -9.89 6.12 -2.24
C ASN A 156 -9.00 5.14 -1.47
N ASN A 157 -8.23 4.33 -2.20
CA ASN A 157 -7.23 3.41 -1.66
C ASN A 157 -7.74 2.11 -1.01
N ASP A 158 -8.85 1.51 -1.44
CA ASP A 158 -9.25 0.16 -0.98
C ASP A 158 -8.25 -0.95 -1.39
N LEU A 159 -7.31 -0.65 -2.30
CA LEU A 159 -6.18 -1.51 -2.73
C LEU A 159 -6.55 -2.95 -3.13
N ARG A 160 -7.85 -3.30 -3.24
CA ARG A 160 -8.31 -4.64 -3.62
C ARG A 160 -7.73 -5.08 -4.96
N ARG A 161 -7.75 -4.17 -5.93
CA ARG A 161 -7.17 -4.37 -7.27
C ARG A 161 -5.64 -4.52 -7.25
N ALA A 162 -4.95 -3.96 -6.25
CA ALA A 162 -3.52 -4.17 -6.08
C ALA A 162 -3.19 -5.62 -5.69
N GLY A 163 -4.12 -6.32 -5.02
CA GLY A 163 -4.02 -7.75 -4.80
C GLY A 163 -4.00 -8.54 -6.12
N HIS A 164 -4.90 -8.21 -7.05
CA HIS A 164 -4.95 -8.87 -8.36
C HIS A 164 -3.71 -8.57 -9.21
N LEU A 165 -3.25 -7.32 -9.20
CA LEU A 165 -1.99 -6.94 -9.83
C LEU A 165 -0.80 -7.70 -9.23
N SER A 166 -0.79 -7.93 -7.92
CA SER A 166 0.29 -8.70 -7.28
C SER A 166 0.30 -10.17 -7.70
N LEU A 167 -0.86 -10.76 -8.01
CA LEU A 167 -0.92 -12.12 -8.58
C LEU A 167 -0.36 -12.15 -9.99
N ARG A 168 -0.71 -11.18 -10.84
CA ARG A 168 -0.12 -11.07 -12.18
C ARG A 168 1.40 -10.86 -12.12
N LEU A 169 1.86 -10.02 -11.20
CA LEU A 169 3.30 -9.83 -10.97
C LEU A 169 3.98 -11.12 -10.52
N LEU A 170 3.33 -11.93 -9.69
CA LEU A 170 3.85 -13.22 -9.26
C LEU A 170 4.03 -14.18 -10.44
N GLU A 171 3.08 -14.21 -11.38
CA GLU A 171 3.19 -15.02 -12.61
C GLU A 171 4.34 -14.58 -13.52
N VAL A 172 4.57 -13.28 -13.62
CA VAL A 172 5.58 -12.70 -14.52
C VAL A 172 6.98 -12.76 -13.90
N ILE A 173 7.12 -12.37 -12.63
CA ILE A 173 8.40 -12.27 -11.91
C ILE A 173 8.81 -13.62 -11.30
N GLY A 174 7.85 -14.44 -10.88
CA GLY A 174 8.08 -15.68 -10.12
C GLY A 174 7.84 -15.51 -8.62
N ASP A 175 7.66 -16.64 -7.92
CA ASP A 175 7.53 -16.71 -6.45
C ASP A 175 8.92 -16.81 -5.78
N CYS A 176 9.06 -16.21 -4.61
CA CYS A 176 10.26 -16.32 -3.78
C CYS A 176 10.42 -17.71 -3.16
N ASP A 177 9.34 -18.48 -3.06
CA ASP A 177 9.36 -19.88 -2.62
C ASP A 177 9.08 -20.80 -3.81
N GLU A 178 10.13 -21.43 -4.33
CA GLU A 178 10.03 -22.39 -5.45
C GLU A 178 9.11 -23.59 -5.16
N ASN A 179 8.84 -23.88 -3.87
CA ASN A 179 7.98 -24.98 -3.45
C ASN A 179 6.53 -24.54 -3.12
N ALA A 180 6.22 -23.25 -3.23
CA ALA A 180 4.88 -22.76 -2.94
C ALA A 180 3.90 -23.13 -4.06
N LEU A 181 2.80 -23.79 -3.69
CA LEU A 181 1.67 -24.02 -4.59
C LEU A 181 1.17 -22.67 -5.13
N SER A 182 0.93 -22.61 -6.44
CA SER A 182 0.39 -21.41 -7.08
C SER A 182 -0.92 -21.00 -6.37
N PRO A 183 -1.09 -19.70 -6.06
CA PRO A 183 -2.30 -19.24 -5.39
C PRO A 183 -3.52 -19.55 -6.25
N LYS A 184 -4.51 -20.24 -5.67
CA LYS A 184 -5.81 -20.44 -6.33
C LYS A 184 -6.50 -19.08 -6.49
N VAL A 185 -6.68 -18.66 -7.73
CA VAL A 185 -7.48 -17.49 -8.11
C VAL A 185 -8.94 -17.80 -7.78
N GLY A 186 -9.58 -16.96 -6.97
CA GLY A 186 -10.93 -17.20 -6.47
C GLY A 186 -11.94 -16.36 -7.24
N SER A 187 -12.72 -17.03 -8.10
CA SER A 187 -13.69 -16.49 -9.08
C SER A 187 -14.44 -15.22 -8.67
N ASP A 188 -13.85 -14.05 -8.91
CA ASP A 188 -14.51 -12.74 -8.84
C ASP A 188 -14.35 -11.96 -10.15
N ASN A 189 -15.39 -11.22 -10.57
CA ASN A 189 -15.40 -10.45 -11.83
C ASN A 189 -14.28 -9.38 -11.95
N ASN A 190 -13.60 -9.04 -10.85
CA ASN A 190 -12.43 -8.15 -10.81
C ASN A 190 -11.11 -8.84 -11.19
N GLU A 191 -11.13 -10.13 -11.51
CA GLU A 191 -9.96 -10.95 -11.89
C GLU A 191 -9.32 -10.59 -13.22
N LYS A 192 -9.93 -9.73 -14.04
CA LYS A 192 -9.33 -9.31 -15.32
C LYS A 192 -7.88 -8.82 -15.16
N LEU A 193 -7.57 -8.11 -14.07
CA LEU A 193 -6.21 -7.63 -13.80
C LEU A 193 -5.20 -8.75 -13.54
N CYS A 194 -5.65 -9.95 -13.12
CA CYS A 194 -4.80 -11.13 -12.98
C CYS A 194 -4.27 -11.64 -14.33
N SER A 195 -4.94 -11.32 -15.45
CA SER A 195 -4.53 -11.70 -16.80
C SER A 195 -4.00 -10.52 -17.63
N ALA A 196 -3.63 -9.41 -16.99
CA ALA A 196 -3.24 -8.18 -17.68
C ALA A 196 -2.04 -8.37 -18.63
N LEU A 197 -2.28 -8.14 -19.93
CA LEU A 197 -1.27 -8.28 -21.00
C LEU A 197 -0.18 -7.20 -20.95
N SER A 198 -0.48 -6.02 -20.40
CA SER A 198 0.49 -4.94 -20.22
C SER A 198 1.56 -5.24 -19.17
N VAL A 199 1.33 -6.23 -18.30
CA VAL A 199 2.34 -6.70 -17.33
C VAL A 199 3.22 -7.74 -18.01
N THR A 200 4.42 -7.31 -18.38
CA THR A 200 5.48 -8.10 -18.98
C THR A 200 6.74 -8.00 -18.10
N GLN A 201 7.77 -8.79 -18.40
CA GLN A 201 9.02 -8.74 -17.65
C GLN A 201 9.63 -7.32 -17.63
N GLU A 202 9.51 -6.58 -18.73
CA GLU A 202 10.05 -5.22 -18.89
C GLU A 202 9.28 -4.18 -18.07
N THR A 203 7.96 -4.36 -17.95
CA THR A 203 7.07 -3.40 -17.28
C THR A 203 6.78 -3.76 -15.81
N SER A 204 7.12 -4.98 -15.39
CA SER A 204 6.89 -5.53 -14.05
C SER A 204 7.37 -4.61 -12.92
N LEU A 205 8.60 -4.09 -13.02
CA LEU A 205 9.18 -3.17 -12.03
C LEU A 205 8.44 -1.82 -11.98
N ALA A 206 7.92 -1.36 -13.12
CA ALA A 206 7.14 -0.13 -13.17
C ALA A 206 5.80 -0.28 -12.43
N VAL A 207 5.16 -1.44 -12.58
CA VAL A 207 3.93 -1.81 -11.88
C VAL A 207 4.19 -1.96 -10.38
N VAL A 208 5.30 -2.59 -9.97
CA VAL A 208 5.72 -2.65 -8.56
C VAL A 208 5.86 -1.26 -7.98
N ASP A 209 6.57 -0.36 -8.67
CA ASP A 209 6.82 1.01 -8.22
C ASP A 209 5.50 1.81 -8.08
N ALA A 210 4.61 1.74 -9.08
CA ALA A 210 3.31 2.40 -9.04
C ALA A 210 2.38 1.81 -7.95
N THR A 211 2.47 0.49 -7.71
CA THR A 211 1.72 -0.16 -6.62
C THR A 211 2.23 0.31 -5.26
N LEU A 212 3.55 0.44 -5.10
CA LEU A 212 4.15 1.00 -3.89
C LEU A 212 3.80 2.48 -3.69
N ASP A 213 3.70 3.28 -4.76
CA ASP A 213 3.20 4.67 -4.69
C ASP A 213 1.75 4.71 -4.16
N ALA A 214 0.87 3.82 -4.64
CA ALA A 214 -0.49 3.72 -4.16
C ALA A 214 -0.56 3.29 -2.68
N VAL A 215 0.29 2.34 -2.26
CA VAL A 215 0.42 1.93 -0.86
C VAL A 215 0.92 3.08 0.02
N ASP A 216 1.93 3.84 -0.42
CA ASP A 216 2.46 4.98 0.33
C ASP A 216 1.39 6.06 0.55
N ARG A 217 0.52 6.31 -0.44
CA ARG A 217 -0.64 7.21 -0.27
C ARG A 217 -1.66 6.64 0.72
N ALA A 218 -1.99 5.36 0.63
CA ALA A 218 -2.89 4.70 1.57
C ALA A 218 -2.35 4.75 3.02
N ILE A 219 -1.03 4.63 3.20
CA ILE A 219 -0.34 4.78 4.49
C ILE A 219 -0.54 6.19 5.05
N CYS A 220 -0.40 7.24 4.23
CA CYS A 220 -0.66 8.61 4.65
C CYS A 220 -2.12 8.83 5.09
N ASP A 221 -3.09 8.24 4.38
CA ASP A 221 -4.51 8.31 4.76
C ASP A 221 -4.78 7.62 6.10
N VAL A 222 -4.14 6.46 6.33
CA VAL A 222 -4.22 5.75 7.61
C VAL A 222 -3.59 6.57 8.73
N GLU A 223 -2.41 7.16 8.51
CA GLU A 223 -1.77 8.08 9.46
C GLU A 223 -2.72 9.22 9.84
N TRP A 224 -3.38 9.82 8.86
CA TRP A 224 -4.38 10.86 9.08
C TRP A 224 -5.59 10.33 9.87
N CYS A 225 -6.14 9.17 9.52
CA CYS A 225 -7.29 8.59 10.21
C CYS A 225 -6.97 8.29 11.69
N LEU A 226 -5.81 7.71 11.97
CA LEU A 226 -5.35 7.43 13.34
C LEU A 226 -5.05 8.73 14.10
N GLY A 227 -4.47 9.74 13.45
CA GLY A 227 -4.25 11.07 14.02
C GLY A 227 -5.58 11.78 14.36
N ARG A 228 -6.58 11.66 13.48
CA ARG A 228 -7.92 12.18 13.72
C ARG A 228 -8.60 11.47 14.88
N MET A 229 -8.56 10.14 14.92
CA MET A 229 -9.10 9.35 16.03
C MET A 229 -8.50 9.77 17.37
N THR A 230 -7.17 9.84 17.47
CA THR A 230 -6.49 10.23 18.72
C THR A 230 -6.82 11.67 19.15
N SER A 231 -6.97 12.59 18.19
CA SER A 231 -7.40 13.97 18.46
C SER A 231 -8.84 14.06 18.98
N LEU A 232 -9.76 13.27 18.39
CA LEU A 232 -11.15 13.19 18.85
C LEU A 232 -11.24 12.58 20.26
N GLU A 233 -10.45 11.56 20.56
CA GLU A 233 -10.37 10.95 21.89
C GLU A 233 -9.83 11.94 22.94
N ALA A 234 -8.83 12.76 22.58
CA ALA A 234 -8.32 13.81 23.45
C ALA A 234 -9.37 14.89 23.76
N ALA A 235 -10.17 15.29 22.77
CA ALA A 235 -11.26 16.27 22.94
C ALA A 235 -12.37 15.80 23.89
N VAL A 236 -12.64 14.48 23.92
CA VAL A 236 -13.57 13.89 24.91
C VAL A 236 -12.97 13.94 26.33
N GLY A 237 -11.65 13.77 26.47
CA GLY A 237 -10.97 13.82 27.77
C GLY A 237 -10.90 15.22 28.40
N THR A 238 -10.70 16.28 27.61
CA THR A 238 -10.53 17.66 28.10
C THR A 238 -11.85 18.35 28.49
N SER A 239 -12.96 17.94 27.87
CA SER A 239 -14.31 18.44 28.18
C SER A 239 -14.89 17.93 29.51
N SER A 240 -14.07 17.29 30.34
CA SER A 240 -14.37 16.93 31.73
C SER A 240 -13.88 17.97 32.74
N ILE A 241 -12.94 18.86 32.38
CA ILE A 241 -12.21 19.70 33.36
C ILE A 241 -12.84 21.08 33.55
N HIS A 242 -13.71 21.54 32.65
CA HIS A 242 -14.31 22.89 32.68
C HIS A 242 -15.76 22.97 33.15
N ALA A 243 -16.35 21.89 33.68
CA ALA A 243 -17.75 21.86 34.09
C ALA A 243 -18.02 22.31 35.55
N ASP A 244 -16.99 22.76 36.30
CA ASP A 244 -17.10 22.98 37.75
C ASP A 244 -17.44 24.42 38.17
N SER A 245 -17.88 25.28 37.25
CA SER A 245 -18.30 26.64 37.63
C SER A 245 -19.41 27.17 36.72
N THR A 246 -20.66 26.88 37.04
CA THR A 246 -21.77 27.87 37.10
C THR A 246 -23.08 27.16 37.43
N HIS A 247 -23.66 27.49 38.59
CA HIS A 247 -24.98 27.03 39.01
C HIS A 247 -26.09 27.54 38.06
N SER A 248 -27.13 26.70 37.89
CA SER A 248 -28.47 27.03 37.39
C SER A 248 -28.67 27.08 35.85
N LYS A 249 -28.61 25.90 35.20
CA LYS A 249 -29.44 25.42 34.05
C LYS A 249 -29.01 23.98 33.64
N GLY A 250 -28.88 23.09 34.63
CA GLY A 250 -28.15 21.81 34.56
C GLY A 250 -28.66 20.80 33.51
N ASP A 251 -29.95 20.46 33.51
CA ASP A 251 -30.42 19.28 32.76
C ASP A 251 -30.37 19.40 31.22
N GLN A 252 -30.56 20.59 30.65
CA GLN A 252 -30.51 20.75 29.18
C GLN A 252 -29.08 20.90 28.65
N VAL A 253 -28.18 21.51 29.43
CA VAL A 253 -26.77 21.67 29.07
C VAL A 253 -26.01 20.35 29.26
N GLU A 254 -26.34 19.58 30.30
CA GLU A 254 -25.80 18.24 30.52
C GLU A 254 -26.25 17.25 29.44
N ASN A 255 -27.52 17.27 29.03
CA ASN A 255 -27.98 16.43 27.92
C ASN A 255 -27.35 16.82 26.56
N PHE A 256 -27.18 18.11 26.29
CA PHE A 256 -26.51 18.58 25.07
C PHE A 256 -25.02 18.20 25.03
N THR A 257 -24.32 18.35 26.15
CA THR A 257 -22.90 17.98 26.28
C THR A 257 -22.69 16.47 26.25
N PHE A 258 -23.62 15.67 26.81
CA PHE A 258 -23.62 14.22 26.72
C PHE A 258 -23.79 13.75 25.27
N MET A 259 -24.80 14.27 24.55
CA MET A 259 -25.03 13.95 23.14
C MET A 259 -23.84 14.35 22.24
N GLN A 260 -23.18 15.47 22.55
CA GLN A 260 -21.98 15.90 21.83
C GLN A 260 -20.79 14.96 22.08
N LYS A 261 -20.56 14.53 23.32
CA LYS A 261 -19.53 13.53 23.68
C LYS A 261 -19.77 12.19 23.00
N GLU A 262 -21.02 11.73 22.95
CA GLU A 262 -21.39 10.48 22.28
C GLU A 262 -21.13 10.57 20.77
N ASN A 263 -21.49 11.68 20.13
CA ASN A 263 -21.25 11.90 18.70
C ASN A 263 -19.75 11.93 18.35
N ILE A 264 -18.92 12.59 19.17
CA ILE A 264 -17.46 12.61 18.99
C ILE A 264 -16.86 11.20 19.15
N SER A 265 -17.33 10.44 20.14
CA SER A 265 -16.91 9.04 20.34
C SER A 265 -17.28 8.15 19.14
N LYS A 266 -18.50 8.28 18.61
CA LYS A 266 -18.93 7.59 17.39
C LYS A 266 -18.06 7.95 16.18
N GLN A 267 -17.68 9.23 16.03
CA GLN A 267 -16.77 9.65 14.96
C GLN A 267 -15.35 9.08 15.14
N ALA A 268 -14.84 9.00 16.37
CA ALA A 268 -13.54 8.38 16.65
C ALA A 268 -13.53 6.89 16.28
N ILE A 269 -14.61 6.17 16.61
CA ILE A 269 -14.77 4.75 16.25
C ILE A 269 -14.81 4.57 14.74
N ARG A 270 -15.58 5.39 14.01
CA ARG A 270 -15.62 5.34 12.53
C ARG A 270 -14.26 5.60 11.89
N ALA A 271 -13.51 6.58 12.39
CA ALA A 271 -12.17 6.87 11.90
C ALA A 271 -11.21 5.70 12.11
N GLU A 272 -11.35 5.00 13.23
CA GLU A 272 -10.56 3.81 13.54
C GLU A 272 -10.92 2.61 12.66
N ASP A 273 -12.21 2.33 12.46
CA ASP A 273 -12.65 1.25 11.57
C ASP A 273 -12.21 1.49 10.13
N ALA A 274 -12.33 2.74 9.67
CA ALA A 274 -11.83 3.14 8.36
C ALA A 274 -10.30 2.98 8.24
N ALA A 275 -9.54 3.27 9.31
CA ALA A 275 -8.11 3.02 9.34
C ALA A 275 -7.82 1.51 9.27
N GLN A 276 -8.51 0.68 10.05
CA GLN A 276 -8.30 -0.76 10.11
C GLN A 276 -8.59 -1.47 8.79
N VAL A 277 -9.67 -1.11 8.11
CA VAL A 277 -10.02 -1.68 6.78
C VAL A 277 -8.96 -1.29 5.74
N ARG A 278 -8.50 -0.04 5.73
CA ARG A 278 -7.42 0.39 4.81
C ARG A 278 -6.09 -0.30 5.11
N LEU A 279 -5.74 -0.43 6.39
CA LEU A 279 -4.57 -1.18 6.84
C LEU A 279 -4.63 -2.64 6.38
N GLU A 280 -5.81 -3.25 6.38
CA GLU A 280 -6.02 -4.60 5.87
C GLU A 280 -5.68 -4.71 4.38
N GLY A 281 -6.17 -3.76 3.57
CA GLY A 281 -5.82 -3.63 2.15
C GLY A 281 -4.31 -3.48 1.94
N ILE A 282 -3.66 -2.58 2.67
CA ILE A 282 -2.21 -2.36 2.64
C ILE A 282 -1.44 -3.66 2.94
N VAL A 283 -1.79 -4.35 4.03
CA VAL A 283 -1.13 -5.59 4.44
C VAL A 283 -1.28 -6.68 3.38
N ARG A 284 -2.48 -6.81 2.79
CA ARG A 284 -2.75 -7.78 1.73
C ARG A 284 -1.92 -7.51 0.48
N THR A 285 -1.83 -6.26 0.04
CA THR A 285 -1.00 -5.84 -1.10
C THR A 285 0.48 -6.07 -0.83
N LEU A 286 0.97 -5.64 0.34
CA LEU A 286 2.38 -5.84 0.73
C LEU A 286 2.74 -7.32 0.82
N ARG A 287 1.83 -8.17 1.32
CA ARG A 287 2.02 -9.62 1.29
C ARG A 287 2.14 -10.15 -0.13
N GLY A 288 1.27 -9.70 -1.04
CA GLY A 288 1.34 -10.07 -2.46
C GLY A 288 2.68 -9.70 -3.10
N LEU A 289 3.13 -8.46 -2.88
CA LEU A 289 4.43 -7.99 -3.38
C LEU A 289 5.61 -8.73 -2.75
N ALA A 290 5.56 -9.06 -1.47
CA ALA A 290 6.59 -9.82 -0.77
C ALA A 290 6.67 -11.30 -1.20
N ARG A 291 5.70 -11.81 -1.98
CA ARG A 291 5.83 -13.12 -2.63
C ARG A 291 6.58 -13.04 -3.95
N CYS A 292 6.59 -11.88 -4.60
CA CYS A 292 7.22 -11.73 -5.91
C CYS A 292 8.74 -11.73 -5.77
N ALA A 293 9.44 -12.49 -6.61
CA ALA A 293 10.90 -12.59 -6.68
C ALA A 293 11.55 -11.31 -7.28
N ILE A 294 11.33 -10.16 -6.64
CA ILE A 294 11.80 -8.85 -7.13
C ILE A 294 13.32 -8.78 -7.00
N ALA A 295 14.06 -8.94 -8.10
CA ALA A 295 15.54 -8.96 -8.08
C ALA A 295 16.22 -7.59 -7.89
N LYS A 296 15.53 -6.47 -8.18
CA LYS A 296 16.16 -5.14 -8.16
C LYS A 296 16.17 -4.53 -6.75
N TRP A 297 17.36 -4.41 -6.15
CA TRP A 297 17.57 -3.86 -4.79
C TRP A 297 16.82 -2.54 -4.51
N SER A 298 16.74 -1.58 -5.44
CA SER A 298 16.03 -0.32 -5.17
C SER A 298 14.55 -0.52 -4.81
N HIS A 299 13.90 -1.51 -5.44
CA HIS A 299 12.50 -1.84 -5.17
C HIS A 299 12.39 -2.72 -3.93
N GLN A 300 13.34 -3.64 -3.69
CA GLN A 300 13.43 -4.41 -2.44
C GLN A 300 13.56 -3.46 -1.23
N GLU A 301 14.49 -2.50 -1.30
CA GLU A 301 14.73 -1.50 -0.25
C GLU A 301 13.48 -0.66 0.03
N ARG A 302 12.79 -0.24 -1.04
CA ARG A 302 11.52 0.52 -0.94
C ARG A 302 10.44 -0.33 -0.28
N LEU A 303 10.24 -1.57 -0.74
CA LEU A 303 9.26 -2.51 -0.18
C LEU A 303 9.51 -2.74 1.31
N LEU A 304 10.74 -3.03 1.73
CA LEU A 304 11.09 -3.25 3.14
C LEU A 304 10.83 -2.01 4.00
N LYS A 305 11.14 -0.81 3.49
CA LYS A 305 10.82 0.46 4.18
C LYS A 305 9.32 0.66 4.31
N THR A 306 8.55 0.39 3.26
CA THR A 306 7.08 0.51 3.27
C THR A 306 6.45 -0.52 4.23
N ILE A 307 6.94 -1.76 4.26
CA ILE A 307 6.53 -2.80 5.24
C ILE A 307 6.86 -2.34 6.67
N THR A 308 8.04 -1.78 6.90
CA THR A 308 8.43 -1.23 8.21
C THR A 308 7.46 -0.14 8.68
N ARG A 309 7.10 0.79 7.78
CA ARG A 309 6.10 1.84 8.06
C ARG A 309 4.72 1.23 8.35
N ALA A 310 4.29 0.23 7.59
CA ALA A 310 3.03 -0.45 7.82
C ALA A 310 2.98 -1.11 9.21
N TYR A 311 4.02 -1.85 9.64
CA TYR A 311 4.09 -2.43 10.99
C TYR A 311 4.04 -1.39 12.12
N LYS A 312 4.65 -0.22 11.91
CA LYS A 312 4.55 0.90 12.86
C LYS A 312 3.10 1.40 13.00
N LEU A 313 2.36 1.48 11.90
CA LEU A 313 0.94 1.88 11.92
C LEU A 313 0.04 0.79 12.50
N ILE A 314 0.27 -0.48 12.15
CA ILE A 314 -0.44 -1.62 12.74
C ILE A 314 -0.23 -1.62 14.26
N SER A 315 0.98 -1.37 14.73
CA SER A 315 1.29 -1.22 16.15
C SER A 315 0.49 -0.10 16.80
N THR A 316 0.40 1.06 16.14
CA THR A 316 -0.34 2.22 16.64
C THR A 316 -1.85 1.96 16.70
N ALA A 317 -2.42 1.34 15.66
CA ALA A 317 -3.82 0.91 15.63
C ALA A 317 -4.11 -0.14 16.71
N THR A 318 -3.19 -1.09 16.91
CA THR A 318 -3.29 -2.12 17.96
C THR A 318 -3.21 -1.50 19.35
N GLN A 319 -2.38 -0.48 19.56
CA GLN A 319 -2.33 0.27 20.82
C GLN A 319 -3.62 1.04 21.11
N ALA A 320 -4.27 1.61 20.09
CA ALA A 320 -5.56 2.26 20.25
C ALA A 320 -6.62 1.26 20.72
N GLN A 321 -6.68 0.07 20.10
CA GLN A 321 -7.51 -1.03 20.57
C GLN A 321 -7.16 -1.44 22.00
N ALA A 322 -5.87 -1.51 22.34
CA ALA A 322 -5.37 -1.82 23.69
C ALA A 322 -5.77 -0.80 24.77
N LYS A 323 -6.24 0.40 24.42
CA LYS A 323 -6.76 1.39 25.37
C LYS A 323 -8.27 1.24 25.60
N ARG A 324 -9.03 0.79 24.60
CA ARG A 324 -10.49 0.66 24.68
C ARG A 324 -10.94 -0.49 25.57
N ARG A 325 -11.97 -0.33 26.39
CA ARG A 325 -12.58 -1.43 27.15
C ARG A 325 -13.54 -2.21 26.26
N GLY A 326 -13.52 -3.54 26.35
CA GLY A 326 -14.41 -4.43 25.61
C GLY A 326 -13.69 -5.36 24.65
N ASP A 327 -14.48 -6.15 23.93
CA ASP A 327 -13.99 -7.10 22.95
C ASP A 327 -13.47 -6.38 21.69
N PRO A 328 -12.41 -6.93 21.05
CA PRO A 328 -11.87 -6.38 19.82
C PRO A 328 -12.91 -6.44 18.69
N ARG A 329 -12.95 -5.40 17.87
CA ARG A 329 -13.89 -5.32 16.74
C ARG A 329 -13.55 -6.32 15.64
N THR A 330 -14.55 -6.70 14.85
CA THR A 330 -14.40 -7.66 13.74
C THR A 330 -13.42 -7.18 12.67
N THR A 331 -13.45 -5.88 12.35
CA THR A 331 -12.49 -5.19 11.47
C THR A 331 -11.05 -5.35 11.96
N PHE A 332 -10.82 -5.18 13.26
CA PHE A 332 -9.51 -5.41 13.87
C PHE A 332 -9.09 -6.89 13.80
N ILE A 333 -10.00 -7.83 14.07
CA ILE A 333 -9.70 -9.26 13.97
C ILE A 333 -9.33 -9.65 12.53
N SER A 334 -10.04 -9.11 11.54
CA SER A 334 -9.74 -9.29 10.11
C SER A 334 -8.34 -8.80 9.77
N LEU A 335 -8.00 -7.57 10.18
CA LEU A 335 -6.65 -7.02 10.02
C LEU A 335 -5.57 -7.92 10.63
N ILE A 336 -5.77 -8.40 11.85
CA ILE A 336 -4.80 -9.29 12.52
C ILE A 336 -4.64 -10.61 11.76
N ASN A 337 -5.72 -11.17 11.21
CA ASN A 337 -5.62 -12.38 10.40
C ASN A 337 -4.80 -12.17 9.12
N GLU A 338 -4.91 -11.02 8.46
CA GLU A 338 -4.05 -10.68 7.33
C GLU A 338 -2.58 -10.51 7.74
N CYS A 339 -2.32 -9.89 8.90
CA CYS A 339 -0.98 -9.73 9.46
C CYS A 339 -0.29 -11.08 9.75
N LYS A 340 -1.05 -12.11 10.13
CA LYS A 340 -0.52 -13.47 10.36
C LYS A 340 0.10 -14.07 9.09
N GLY A 341 -0.47 -13.76 7.93
CA GLY A 341 0.07 -14.20 6.64
C GLY A 341 1.29 -13.38 6.21
N LEU A 342 1.36 -12.10 6.57
CA LEU A 342 2.47 -11.23 6.15
C LEU A 342 3.81 -11.62 6.77
N ALA A 343 3.86 -11.93 8.08
CA ALA A 343 5.12 -12.19 8.76
C ALA A 343 5.89 -13.40 8.19
N PRO A 344 5.28 -14.59 7.98
CA PRO A 344 5.95 -15.73 7.33
C PRO A 344 6.44 -15.39 5.92
N THR A 345 5.59 -14.77 5.09
CA THR A 345 5.95 -14.35 3.74
C THR A 345 7.15 -13.39 3.74
N LEU A 346 7.18 -12.45 4.69
CA LEU A 346 8.29 -11.53 4.85
C LEU A 346 9.60 -12.27 5.17
N TRP A 347 9.60 -13.27 6.05
CA TRP A 347 10.82 -14.01 6.37
C TRP A 347 11.32 -14.83 5.18
N THR A 348 10.42 -15.45 4.42
CA THR A 348 10.77 -16.11 3.15
C THR A 348 11.38 -15.11 2.15
N TYR A 349 10.75 -13.94 2.00
CA TYR A 349 11.27 -12.88 1.14
C TYR A 349 12.65 -12.38 1.58
N LEU A 350 12.87 -12.23 2.89
CA LEU A 350 14.16 -11.80 3.43
C LEU A 350 15.26 -12.85 3.21
N ALA A 351 14.92 -14.14 3.25
CA ALA A 351 15.86 -15.20 2.89
C ALA A 351 16.23 -15.13 1.41
N PHE A 352 15.25 -14.92 0.52
CA PHE A 352 15.47 -14.71 -0.91
C PHE A 352 16.36 -13.48 -1.17
N ALA A 353 15.99 -12.32 -0.63
CA ALA A 353 16.74 -11.07 -0.81
C ALA A 353 18.15 -11.13 -0.19
N GLY A 354 18.33 -11.91 0.88
CA GLY A 354 19.63 -12.14 1.52
C GLY A 354 20.54 -13.08 0.73
N ALA A 355 19.98 -14.12 0.09
CA ALA A 355 20.75 -15.04 -0.76
C ALA A 355 21.40 -14.30 -1.95
N GLU A 356 20.67 -13.39 -2.60
CA GLU A 356 21.20 -12.54 -3.67
C GLU A 356 22.32 -11.58 -3.23
N ALA A 357 22.42 -11.27 -1.93
CA ALA A 357 23.45 -10.35 -1.41
C ALA A 357 24.81 -11.04 -1.23
N VAL A 358 24.81 -12.37 -1.01
CA VAL A 358 26.03 -13.16 -0.78
C VAL A 358 26.81 -13.41 -2.08
N ASP A 359 26.12 -13.48 -3.23
CA ASP A 359 26.74 -13.73 -4.54
C ASP A 359 27.50 -12.51 -5.13
N ILE A 360 27.42 -11.33 -4.51
CA ILE A 360 28.00 -10.09 -5.05
C ILE A 360 29.28 -9.72 -4.30
N GLU A 361 30.42 -10.34 -4.64
CA GLU A 361 31.77 -9.99 -4.16
C GLU A 361 32.29 -8.60 -4.64
N SER A 362 31.43 -7.74 -5.19
CA SER A 362 31.81 -6.42 -5.70
C SER A 362 31.60 -5.29 -4.68
N THR A 363 32.25 -4.14 -4.90
CA THR A 363 32.05 -2.89 -4.12
C THR A 363 30.57 -2.44 -4.02
N LYS A 364 29.70 -2.90 -4.93
CA LYS A 364 28.24 -2.71 -4.86
C LYS A 364 27.58 -3.57 -3.77
N GLY A 365 28.11 -4.77 -3.49
CA GLY A 365 27.68 -5.66 -2.41
C GLY A 365 27.92 -5.05 -1.02
N ALA A 366 29.06 -4.39 -0.82
CA ALA A 366 29.35 -3.70 0.44
C ALA A 366 28.38 -2.54 0.75
N SER A 367 28.01 -1.73 -0.26
CA SER A 367 27.00 -0.68 -0.08
C SER A 367 25.59 -1.24 0.12
N ARG A 368 25.25 -2.38 -0.48
CA ARG A 368 23.97 -3.08 -0.26
C ARG A 368 23.91 -3.63 1.16
N ALA A 369 24.91 -4.39 1.57
CA ALA A 369 25.04 -4.94 2.92
C ALA A 369 24.97 -3.85 4.01
N ALA A 370 25.60 -2.68 3.80
CA ALA A 370 25.51 -1.55 4.72
C ALA A 370 24.09 -0.96 4.86
N ARG A 371 23.28 -1.00 3.79
CA ARG A 371 21.87 -0.55 3.83
C ARG A 371 20.97 -1.61 4.44
N GLU A 372 21.18 -2.87 4.10
CA GLU A 372 20.51 -4.02 4.75
C GLU A 372 20.74 -4.00 6.26
N ALA A 373 21.99 -3.81 6.70
CA ALA A 373 22.35 -3.70 8.11
C ALA A 373 21.65 -2.55 8.85
N ARG A 374 21.09 -1.56 8.15
CA ARG A 374 20.29 -0.48 8.75
C ARG A 374 18.79 -0.79 8.74
N ILE A 375 18.27 -1.31 7.64
CA ILE A 375 16.82 -1.51 7.45
C ILE A 375 16.35 -2.77 8.18
N MET A 376 17.15 -3.85 8.14
CA MET A 376 16.79 -5.13 8.72
C MET A 376 16.55 -5.05 10.24
N PRO A 377 17.43 -4.45 11.06
CA PRO A 377 17.17 -4.31 12.49
C PRO A 377 15.92 -3.47 12.79
N GLN A 378 15.68 -2.42 12.01
CA GLN A 378 14.51 -1.57 12.18
C GLN A 378 13.21 -2.31 11.87
N LEU A 379 13.20 -3.11 10.80
CA LEU A 379 12.06 -3.93 10.43
C LEU A 379 11.75 -4.98 11.50
N VAL A 380 12.77 -5.73 11.93
CA VAL A 380 12.66 -6.72 13.01
C VAL A 380 12.09 -6.07 14.28
N TYR A 381 12.61 -4.90 14.65
CA TYR A 381 12.14 -4.16 15.81
C TYR A 381 10.65 -3.79 15.73
N GLU A 382 10.17 -3.27 14.59
CA GLU A 382 8.75 -2.91 14.46
C GLU A 382 7.83 -4.15 14.44
N VAL A 383 8.29 -5.28 13.88
CA VAL A 383 7.55 -6.56 13.96
C VAL A 383 7.46 -7.04 15.41
N GLU A 384 8.57 -7.07 16.15
CA GLU A 384 8.59 -7.49 17.57
C GLU A 384 7.76 -6.58 18.46
N LYS A 385 7.80 -5.27 18.19
CA LYS A 385 6.98 -4.27 18.89
C LYS A 385 5.49 -4.50 18.64
N PHE A 386 5.09 -4.79 17.40
CA PHE A 386 3.72 -5.17 17.07
C PHE A 386 3.29 -6.41 17.86
N GLU A 387 4.09 -7.49 17.84
CA GLU A 387 3.79 -8.72 18.57
C GLU A 387 3.62 -8.47 20.08
N LYS A 388 4.50 -7.65 20.68
CA LYS A 388 4.43 -7.26 22.09
C LYS A 388 3.12 -6.56 22.43
N VAL A 389 2.69 -5.60 21.61
CA VAL A 389 1.41 -4.90 21.82
C VAL A 389 0.23 -5.86 21.63
N LEU A 390 0.28 -6.74 20.62
CA LEU A 390 -0.78 -7.71 20.37
C LEU A 390 -0.96 -8.70 21.53
N ILE A 391 0.15 -9.15 22.14
CA ILE A 391 0.12 -9.95 23.38
C ILE A 391 -0.61 -9.20 24.50
N ALA A 392 -0.36 -7.90 24.67
CA ALA A 392 -1.02 -7.10 25.69
C ALA A 392 -2.55 -7.01 25.45
N VAL A 393 -2.97 -6.86 24.20
CA VAL A 393 -4.39 -6.88 23.82
C VAL A 393 -5.01 -8.24 24.15
N GLN A 394 -4.40 -9.35 23.71
CA GLN A 394 -4.89 -10.70 23.96
C GLN A 394 -5.05 -11.00 25.46
N LYS A 395 -4.07 -10.61 26.29
CA LYS A 395 -4.14 -10.81 27.74
C LYS A 395 -5.37 -10.14 28.37
N ARG A 396 -5.78 -9.00 27.81
CA ARG A 396 -6.90 -8.20 28.32
C ARG A 396 -8.25 -8.66 27.78
N THR A 397 -8.32 -8.99 26.49
CA THR A 397 -9.58 -9.40 25.83
C THR A 397 -9.87 -10.88 25.99
N LYS A 398 -8.90 -11.69 26.42
CA LYS A 398 -8.97 -13.17 26.52
C LYS A 398 -9.25 -13.88 25.19
N ILE A 399 -9.32 -13.15 24.07
CA ILE A 399 -9.42 -13.70 22.73
C ILE A 399 -8.02 -14.06 22.25
N ASN A 400 -7.84 -15.29 21.77
CA ASN A 400 -6.55 -15.77 21.28
C ASN A 400 -6.24 -15.21 19.88
N LEU A 401 -5.81 -13.95 19.84
CA LEU A 401 -5.43 -13.24 18.61
C LEU A 401 -4.14 -13.80 17.99
N LEU A 402 -3.27 -14.38 18.80
CA LEU A 402 -2.00 -14.98 18.37
C LEU A 402 -2.16 -16.40 17.81
N ARG A 403 -3.34 -17.02 17.90
CA ARG A 403 -3.58 -18.35 17.31
C ARG A 403 -3.30 -18.29 15.80
N GLY A 404 -2.35 -19.09 15.35
CA GLY A 404 -1.90 -19.12 13.95
C GLY A 404 -0.79 -18.12 13.60
N MET A 405 -0.40 -17.24 14.53
CA MET A 405 0.81 -16.43 14.37
C MET A 405 1.98 -17.19 15.02
N ARG A 406 2.87 -17.75 14.19
CA ARG A 406 4.13 -18.29 14.72
C ARG A 406 4.96 -17.10 15.20
N ARG A 407 5.27 -17.06 16.50
CA ARG A 407 6.35 -16.19 16.99
C ARG A 407 7.60 -16.53 16.20
N ASN A 408 8.41 -15.53 15.85
CA ASN A 408 9.62 -15.78 15.11
C ASN A 408 10.55 -16.73 15.91
N ILE A 409 10.65 -17.99 15.48
CA ILE A 409 11.33 -19.10 16.18
C ILE A 409 12.86 -19.04 15.96
N ALA A 410 13.38 -17.96 15.34
CA ALA A 410 14.81 -17.77 15.12
C ALA A 410 15.67 -17.78 16.41
N ARG A 411 15.05 -17.77 17.60
CA ARG A 411 15.70 -17.87 18.92
C ARG A 411 15.21 -19.05 19.77
N ASP A 412 14.50 -20.00 19.18
CA ASP A 412 14.02 -21.15 19.94
C ASP A 412 15.12 -22.22 20.03
N PHE A 413 15.29 -22.78 21.22
CA PHE A 413 16.20 -23.90 21.41
C PHE A 413 15.62 -25.08 20.64
N ARG A 414 16.21 -25.40 19.48
CA ARG A 414 15.97 -26.67 18.82
C ARG A 414 16.56 -27.77 19.70
N ILE A 415 15.73 -28.29 20.60
CA ILE A 415 16.01 -29.55 21.27
C ILE A 415 15.98 -30.61 20.18
N ARG A 416 17.13 -31.20 19.86
CA ARG A 416 17.21 -32.34 18.95
C ARG A 416 16.60 -33.53 19.68
N GLU A 417 15.32 -33.81 19.45
CA GLU A 417 14.65 -35.01 19.98
C GLU A 417 15.38 -36.30 19.57
N ASP A 418 16.12 -36.25 18.46
CA ASP A 418 17.01 -37.30 17.97
C ASP A 418 18.07 -37.68 19.03
N LEU A 419 18.67 -36.69 19.69
CA LEU A 419 19.68 -36.90 20.74
C LEU A 419 19.04 -37.39 22.05
N LEU A 420 17.81 -36.95 22.36
CA LEU A 420 17.06 -37.41 23.53
C LEU A 420 16.59 -38.87 23.39
N ARG A 421 16.30 -39.31 22.15
CA ARG A 421 15.98 -40.72 21.85
C ARG A 421 17.20 -41.63 21.84
N GLU A 422 18.36 -41.12 21.44
CA GLU A 422 19.62 -41.85 21.55
C GLU A 422 19.98 -42.11 23.01
N GLU A 423 19.86 -41.12 23.90
CA GLU A 423 20.11 -41.31 25.35
C GLU A 423 19.12 -42.28 26.02
N GLN A 424 17.83 -42.24 25.65
CA GLN A 424 16.83 -43.18 26.18
C GLN A 424 16.95 -44.61 25.62
N SER A 425 17.60 -44.79 24.47
CA SER A 425 17.85 -46.12 23.89
C SER A 425 19.24 -46.68 24.22
N SER A 426 20.17 -45.84 24.69
CA SER A 426 21.45 -46.28 25.24
C SER A 426 21.37 -46.74 26.69
N ASP A 427 20.39 -46.28 27.47
CA ASP A 427 20.20 -46.70 28.87
C ASP A 427 19.62 -48.12 29.02
N GLU A 428 19.08 -48.74 27.96
CA GLU A 428 18.66 -50.15 27.98
C GLU A 428 19.78 -51.13 27.60
N ARG A 429 21.02 -50.65 27.32
CA ARG A 429 22.15 -51.51 26.90
C ARG A 429 23.39 -51.45 27.79
N MET A 430 23.32 -50.81 28.96
CA MET A 430 24.42 -50.77 29.94
C MET A 430 23.95 -51.36 31.28
N GLY A 431 23.40 -52.57 31.23
CA GLY A 431 22.90 -53.32 32.38
C GLY A 431 23.86 -54.36 32.95
N GLU A 432 24.99 -54.63 32.30
CA GLU A 432 25.95 -55.64 32.77
C GLU A 432 27.38 -55.17 32.45
N GLU A 433 28.26 -55.24 33.45
CA GLU A 433 29.69 -54.90 33.44
C GLU A 433 30.06 -53.42 33.73
N GLU A 434 30.04 -53.04 35.00
CA GLU A 434 31.27 -52.66 35.75
C GLU A 434 30.91 -52.10 37.15
N VAL A 435 30.97 -52.98 38.16
CA VAL A 435 31.14 -52.58 39.56
C VAL A 435 32.51 -53.05 40.01
N LYS A 436 33.40 -52.08 40.28
CA LYS A 436 34.57 -52.04 41.20
C LYS A 436 35.60 -51.09 40.56
N GLN A 437 36.22 -50.09 41.19
CA GLN A 437 36.39 -49.65 42.57
C GLN A 437 37.28 -48.38 42.54
N LEU A 438 37.04 -47.40 43.45
CA LEU A 438 38.02 -46.44 44.04
C LEU A 438 38.67 -45.41 43.07
N GLU A 439 38.91 -44.13 43.34
CA GLU A 439 39.00 -43.30 44.55
C GLU A 439 39.06 -41.81 44.09
N ASN A 440 38.63 -40.87 44.93
CA ASN A 440 38.64 -39.41 44.71
C ASN A 440 39.78 -38.77 45.57
N PRO A 441 39.91 -37.44 45.71
CA PRO A 441 40.57 -36.39 44.89
C PRO A 441 41.79 -35.72 45.60
N ARG A 442 42.52 -34.78 44.92
CA ARG A 442 43.30 -33.59 45.45
C ARG A 442 44.43 -33.22 44.44
N MET A 443 44.90 -31.99 44.19
CA MET A 443 44.91 -30.70 44.91
C MET A 443 44.99 -29.49 43.95
N ASN A 444 44.41 -28.39 44.45
CA ASN A 444 44.57 -26.96 44.20
C ASN A 444 45.91 -26.45 43.58
N GLN A 445 45.81 -25.58 42.57
CA GLN A 445 46.88 -24.69 42.12
C GLN A 445 46.95 -23.43 43.00
N GLY A 446 48.13 -23.18 43.59
CA GLY A 446 48.50 -21.90 44.21
C GLY A 446 49.28 -21.02 43.23
N ASN A 447 48.81 -19.77 43.07
CA ASN A 447 49.43 -18.70 42.29
C ASN A 447 50.86 -18.34 42.76
N ALA A 448 51.80 -18.14 41.82
CA ALA A 448 52.93 -17.23 42.02
C ALA A 448 53.47 -16.67 40.69
N LYS A 449 53.07 -15.43 40.38
CA LYS A 449 53.70 -14.52 39.41
C LYS A 449 55.12 -14.16 39.84
N ARG A 450 56.08 -14.21 38.91
CA ARG A 450 57.32 -13.41 38.87
C ARG A 450 57.84 -13.49 37.43
N ARG A 451 58.40 -12.48 36.79
CA ARG A 451 58.53 -11.02 36.93
C ARG A 451 59.08 -10.60 35.55
N ARG A 452 58.64 -9.47 35.01
CA ARG A 452 59.16 -8.92 33.74
C ARG A 452 60.69 -8.80 33.74
N THR A 453 61.30 -9.25 32.66
CA THR A 453 62.28 -8.52 31.84
C THR A 453 62.02 -8.87 30.39
#